data_AF-A0A7K3YGI6-F1
#
_entry.id   AF-A0A7K3YGI6-F1
#
_cell.length_a   1.000
_cell.length_b   1.000
_cell.length_c   1.000
_cell.angle_alpha   90.00
_cell.angle_beta   90.00
_cell.angle_gamma   90.00
#
_symmetry.space_group_name_H-M   'P 1'
#
loop_
_entity.id
_entity.type
_entity.pdbx_description
1 polymer ?
#
loop_
_entity_poly.entity_id
_entity_poly.type
_entity_poly.pdbx_seq_one_letter_code
_entity_poly.pdbx_strand_id
1 'polypeptide(L)'
;MPEIHLNRRGINSIEVPDEVVAAPGSDLVLWIANHGSPLHITLASSNSSTFTDFFHENLYVARSEEFRIPIRENAYPGTFNIQVIAGYGTRKAEFRVFVRERPAPEPECVEAPATPALPARSLPWRSSIPDLLLIAAALVLYGLWLVYRVDLLNAAAFVALLLGVILAWLRQRS
;
A
#
# COMPACT_ATOMS: atom_id res chain seq x y z
N MET A 1 -17.87 11.17 4.01
CA MET A 1 -17.24 10.74 2.75
C MET A 1 -15.82 11.28 2.75
N PRO A 2 -14.78 10.48 2.48
CA PRO A 2 -13.39 10.93 2.54
C PRO A 2 -13.11 12.01 1.48
N GLU A 3 -12.45 13.10 1.88
CA GLU A 3 -12.16 14.24 1.03
C GLU A 3 -10.65 14.37 0.77
N ILE A 4 -10.28 14.59 -0.49
CA ILE A 4 -8.92 14.85 -0.93
C ILE A 4 -8.89 16.28 -1.45
N HIS A 5 -8.02 17.13 -0.89
CA HIS A 5 -7.89 18.52 -1.34
C HIS A 5 -6.60 18.72 -2.14
N LEU A 6 -6.75 19.28 -3.33
CA LEU A 6 -5.66 19.67 -4.21
C LEU A 6 -5.51 21.19 -4.19
N ASN A 7 -4.28 21.67 -4.28
CA ASN A 7 -3.93 23.10 -4.34
C ASN A 7 -4.41 23.97 -3.16
N ARG A 8 -4.86 23.38 -2.04
CA ARG A 8 -5.39 24.12 -0.90
C ARG A 8 -4.31 24.89 -0.12
N ARG A 9 -3.10 24.36 0.01
CA ARG A 9 -1.97 24.98 0.72
C ARG A 9 -0.86 25.50 -0.19
N GLY A 10 -1.00 25.34 -1.51
CA GLY A 10 -0.04 25.82 -2.49
C GLY A 10 -0.10 25.03 -3.80
N ILE A 11 0.72 25.43 -4.78
CA ILE A 11 0.72 24.78 -6.11
C ILE A 11 1.10 23.30 -5.99
N ASN A 12 0.27 22.43 -6.56
CA ASN A 12 0.35 20.98 -6.48
C ASN A 12 0.30 20.39 -5.06
N SER A 13 -0.12 21.16 -4.04
CA SER A 13 -0.27 20.63 -2.68
C SER A 13 -1.36 19.55 -2.65
N ILE A 14 -1.14 18.48 -1.90
CA ILE A 14 -2.09 17.39 -1.72
C ILE A 14 -2.37 17.25 -0.23
N GLU A 15 -3.65 17.29 0.15
CA GLU A 15 -4.12 16.94 1.50
C GLU A 15 -5.06 15.74 1.36
N VAL A 16 -4.80 14.71 2.16
CA VAL A 16 -5.54 13.45 2.19
C VAL A 16 -6.04 13.20 3.62
N PRO A 17 -7.12 12.43 3.80
CA PRO A 17 -7.51 11.97 5.14
C PRO A 17 -6.42 11.05 5.71
N ASP A 18 -6.35 10.89 7.04
CA ASP A 18 -5.39 9.95 7.63
C ASP A 18 -5.82 8.49 7.38
N GLU A 19 -7.09 8.22 7.67
CA GLU A 19 -7.69 6.89 7.64
C GLU A 19 -9.11 6.93 7.09
N VAL A 20 -9.48 5.90 6.33
CA VAL A 20 -10.79 5.74 5.72
C VAL A 20 -11.31 4.33 5.96
N VAL A 21 -12.61 4.16 6.19
CA VAL A 21 -13.23 2.85 6.40
C VAL A 21 -14.16 2.54 5.24
N ALA A 22 -13.99 1.36 4.64
CA ALA A 22 -14.86 0.81 3.61
C ALA A 22 -15.34 -0.59 4.03
N ALA A 23 -16.57 -0.94 3.68
CA ALA A 23 -17.12 -2.27 3.94
C ALA A 23 -16.84 -3.20 2.74
N PRO A 24 -16.67 -4.52 2.95
CA PRO A 24 -16.74 -5.49 1.86
C PRO A 24 -18.04 -5.34 1.07
N GLY A 25 -17.96 -5.44 -0.26
CA GLY A 25 -19.11 -5.31 -1.16
C GLY A 25 -19.67 -3.89 -1.31
N SER A 26 -18.97 -2.88 -0.80
CA SER A 26 -19.35 -1.46 -0.94
C SER A 26 -18.41 -0.69 -1.86
N ASP A 27 -18.84 0.48 -2.31
CA ASP A 27 -17.99 1.42 -3.04
C ASP A 27 -17.31 2.38 -2.06
N LEU A 28 -15.98 2.43 -2.09
CA LEU A 28 -15.23 3.52 -1.50
C LEU A 28 -15.32 4.74 -2.42
N VAL A 29 -16.09 5.74 -1.99
CA VAL A 29 -16.30 6.99 -2.75
C VAL A 29 -15.36 8.08 -2.22
N LEU A 30 -14.46 8.57 -3.07
CA LEU A 30 -13.52 9.64 -2.79
C LEU A 30 -14.04 10.95 -3.40
N TRP A 31 -14.10 12.01 -2.60
CA TRP A 31 -14.40 13.35 -3.09
C TRP A 31 -13.10 14.14 -3.27
N ILE A 32 -12.77 14.53 -4.50
CA ILE A 32 -11.53 15.23 -4.81
C ILE A 32 -11.88 16.68 -5.12
N ALA A 33 -11.41 17.63 -4.32
CA ALA A 33 -11.68 19.05 -4.48
C ALA A 33 -10.39 19.81 -4.83
N ASN A 34 -10.37 20.47 -5.99
CA ASN A 34 -9.29 21.32 -6.44
C ASN A 34 -9.57 22.80 -6.15
N HIS A 35 -8.65 23.44 -5.42
CA HIS A 35 -8.74 24.85 -5.01
C HIS A 35 -7.91 25.80 -5.86
N GLY A 36 -7.27 25.30 -6.92
CA GLY A 36 -6.37 26.07 -7.78
C GLY A 36 -6.58 25.79 -9.27
N SER A 37 -5.51 25.92 -10.05
CA SER A 37 -5.55 25.62 -11.48
C SER A 37 -5.87 24.14 -11.74
N PRO A 38 -6.56 23.80 -12.84
CA PRO A 38 -6.77 22.41 -13.24
C PRO A 38 -5.46 21.63 -13.32
N LEU A 39 -5.46 20.39 -12.86
CA LEU A 39 -4.29 19.53 -12.88
C LEU A 39 -4.65 18.07 -13.16
N HIS A 40 -3.67 17.34 -13.68
CA HIS A 40 -3.70 15.89 -13.71
C HIS A 40 -3.15 15.33 -12.39
N ILE A 41 -3.86 14.35 -11.85
CA ILE A 41 -3.40 13.54 -10.73
C ILE A 41 -3.40 12.07 -11.11
N THR A 42 -2.63 11.30 -10.38
CA THR A 42 -2.67 9.84 -10.42
C THR A 42 -3.12 9.33 -9.06
N LEU A 43 -4.12 8.44 -9.05
CA LEU A 43 -4.44 7.61 -7.91
C LEU A 43 -3.80 6.24 -8.13
N ALA A 44 -3.14 5.69 -7.13
CA ALA A 44 -2.51 4.38 -7.23
C ALA A 44 -2.57 3.63 -5.89
N SER A 45 -2.56 2.30 -5.95
CA SER A 45 -2.43 1.45 -4.78
C SER A 45 -1.54 0.26 -5.09
N SER A 46 -0.58 -0.01 -4.21
CA SER A 46 0.38 -1.12 -4.38
C SER A 46 -0.03 -2.41 -3.70
N ASN A 47 -1.03 -2.36 -2.81
CA ASN A 47 -1.45 -3.50 -1.97
C ASN A 47 -2.98 -3.66 -1.91
N SER A 48 -3.71 -3.18 -2.92
CA SER A 48 -5.17 -3.26 -2.99
C SER A 48 -5.72 -4.55 -3.57
N SER A 49 -4.89 -5.36 -4.24
CA SER A 49 -5.33 -6.50 -5.08
C SER A 49 -6.17 -7.56 -4.34
N THR A 50 -6.06 -7.64 -3.02
CA THR A 50 -6.87 -8.54 -2.19
C THR A 50 -8.28 -7.98 -1.95
N PHE A 51 -8.45 -6.65 -2.02
CA PHE A 51 -9.67 -5.93 -1.66
C PHE A 51 -10.43 -5.37 -2.87
N THR A 52 -9.73 -4.99 -3.95
CA THR A 52 -10.30 -4.35 -5.14
C THR A 52 -9.43 -4.60 -6.37
N ASP A 53 -10.02 -4.51 -7.56
CA ASP A 53 -9.30 -4.55 -8.84
C ASP A 53 -8.63 -3.20 -9.18
N PHE A 54 -8.95 -2.15 -8.42
CA PHE A 54 -8.31 -0.86 -8.56
C PHE A 54 -6.81 -0.94 -8.20
N PHE A 55 -5.96 -0.52 -9.14
CA PHE A 55 -4.51 -0.42 -8.95
C PHE A 55 -3.96 0.95 -9.34
N HIS A 56 -4.52 1.59 -10.37
CA HIS A 56 -4.04 2.84 -10.92
C HIS A 56 -5.12 3.53 -11.75
N GLU A 57 -5.25 4.85 -11.61
CA GLU A 57 -6.08 5.70 -12.46
C GLU A 57 -5.48 7.10 -12.59
N ASN A 58 -5.58 7.71 -13.78
CA ASN A 58 -5.18 9.10 -14.02
C ASN A 58 -6.42 9.98 -14.21
N LEU A 59 -6.54 11.02 -13.40
CA LEU A 59 -7.70 11.91 -13.38
C LEU A 59 -7.30 13.32 -13.78
N TYR A 60 -8.15 14.00 -14.54
CA TYR A 60 -8.05 15.44 -14.79
C TYR A 60 -9.06 16.17 -13.91
N VAL A 61 -8.59 16.95 -12.94
CA VAL A 61 -9.46 17.58 -11.94
C VAL A 61 -9.50 19.09 -12.14
N ALA A 62 -10.57 19.57 -12.77
CA ALA A 62 -10.77 21.00 -13.00
C ALA A 62 -11.28 21.75 -11.76
N ARG A 63 -12.29 21.21 -11.07
CA ARG A 63 -12.85 21.80 -9.84
C ARG A 63 -13.09 20.75 -8.77
N SER A 64 -13.89 19.75 -9.09
CA SER A 64 -14.14 18.62 -8.21
C SER A 64 -14.38 17.38 -9.04
N GLU A 65 -14.04 16.23 -8.48
CA GLU A 65 -14.25 14.93 -9.10
C GLU A 65 -14.67 13.92 -8.02
N GLU A 66 -15.64 13.08 -8.34
CA GLU A 66 -16.00 11.92 -7.52
C GLU A 66 -15.35 10.69 -8.13
N PHE A 67 -14.57 9.95 -7.34
CA PHE A 67 -13.94 8.71 -7.79
C PHE A 67 -14.39 7.53 -6.94
N ARG A 68 -14.81 6.44 -7.59
CA ARG A 68 -15.34 5.25 -6.92
C ARG A 68 -14.40 4.07 -7.07
N ILE A 69 -14.10 3.43 -5.95
CA ILE A 69 -13.28 2.22 -5.88
C ILE A 69 -14.17 1.09 -5.35
N PRO A 70 -14.57 0.12 -6.19
CA PRO A 70 -15.41 -0.99 -5.75
C PRO A 70 -14.62 -1.94 -4.85
N ILE A 71 -15.11 -2.21 -3.65
CA ILE A 71 -14.52 -3.20 -2.73
C ILE A 71 -15.21 -4.55 -2.96
N ARG A 72 -14.42 -5.61 -3.13
CA ARG A 72 -14.91 -6.97 -3.33
C ARG A 72 -15.79 -7.40 -2.17
N GLU A 73 -16.85 -8.15 -2.48
CA GLU A 73 -17.81 -8.67 -1.50
C GLU A 73 -17.16 -9.66 -0.52
N ASN A 74 -16.24 -10.49 -1.00
CA ASN A 74 -15.51 -11.47 -0.23
C ASN A 74 -14.17 -10.96 0.33
N ALA A 75 -13.98 -9.64 0.40
CA ALA A 75 -12.75 -9.06 0.94
C ALA A 75 -12.63 -9.35 2.44
N TYR A 76 -11.54 -10.00 2.85
CA TYR A 76 -11.23 -10.21 4.26
C TYR A 76 -10.94 -8.88 4.97
N PRO A 77 -11.17 -8.78 6.29
CA PRO A 77 -10.78 -7.60 7.05
C PRO A 77 -9.28 -7.32 6.92
N GLY A 78 -8.92 -6.07 6.66
CA GLY A 78 -7.53 -5.70 6.45
C GLY A 78 -7.35 -4.24 6.06
N THR A 79 -6.17 -3.91 5.55
CA THR A 79 -5.82 -2.54 5.18
C THR A 79 -5.07 -2.50 3.85
N PHE A 80 -5.39 -1.51 3.01
CA PHE A 80 -4.59 -1.13 1.86
C PHE A 80 -4.38 0.38 1.83
N ASN A 81 -3.45 0.87 1.00
CA ASN A 81 -3.12 2.28 0.92
C ASN A 81 -3.51 2.85 -0.43
N ILE A 82 -4.01 4.09 -0.44
CA ILE A 82 -4.22 4.86 -1.67
C ILE A 82 -3.21 6.01 -1.67
N GLN A 83 -2.43 6.08 -2.75
CA GLN A 83 -1.50 7.16 -3.02
C GLN A 83 -2.12 8.11 -4.03
N VAL A 84 -2.00 9.41 -3.74
CA VAL A 84 -2.37 10.52 -4.62
C VAL A 84 -1.08 11.19 -5.07
N ILE A 85 -0.89 11.31 -6.38
CA ILE A 85 0.32 11.87 -6.99
C ILE A 85 -0.09 13.06 -7.86
N ALA A 86 0.59 14.19 -7.68
CA ALA A 86 0.36 15.42 -8.44
C ALA A 86 1.68 16.06 -8.88
N GLY A 87 1.57 17.08 -9.74
CA GLY A 87 2.73 17.84 -10.21
C GLY A 87 3.75 16.97 -10.95
N TYR A 88 3.29 16.08 -11.83
CA TYR A 88 4.14 15.17 -12.62
C TYR A 88 5.05 14.28 -11.75
N GLY A 89 4.55 13.82 -10.60
CA GLY A 89 5.28 12.93 -9.70
C GLY A 89 6.08 13.62 -8.60
N THR A 90 6.14 14.96 -8.60
CA THR A 90 6.91 15.74 -7.60
C THR A 90 6.24 15.80 -6.23
N ARG A 91 4.92 15.59 -6.16
CA ARG A 91 4.14 15.60 -4.91
C ARG A 91 3.39 14.29 -4.77
N LYS A 92 3.49 13.69 -3.58
CA LYS A 92 2.82 12.44 -3.22
C LYS A 92 2.25 12.56 -1.81
N ALA A 93 1.05 12.06 -1.64
CA ALA A 93 0.42 11.85 -0.33
C ALA A 93 -0.25 10.48 -0.33
N GLU A 94 -0.36 9.86 0.83
CA GLU A 94 -0.98 8.54 0.96
C GLU A 94 -1.87 8.47 2.20
N PHE A 95 -2.90 7.64 2.13
CA PHE A 95 -3.80 7.37 3.24
C PHE A 95 -4.18 5.90 3.30
N ARG A 96 -4.57 5.45 4.50
CA ARG A 96 -4.94 4.05 4.74
C ARG A 96 -6.44 3.85 4.59
N VAL A 97 -6.81 2.76 3.93
CA VAL A 97 -8.18 2.27 3.84
C VAL A 97 -8.29 1.00 4.67
N PHE A 98 -9.14 1.02 5.69
CA PHE A 98 -9.53 -0.14 6.47
C PHE A 98 -10.75 -0.78 5.83
N VAL A 99 -10.59 -2.02 5.40
CA VAL A 99 -11.70 -2.87 4.97
C VAL A 99 -12.18 -3.64 6.18
N ARG A 100 -13.36 -3.28 6.68
CA ARG A 100 -14.04 -3.95 7.81
C ARG A 100 -15.52 -3.65 7.73
N GLU A 101 -16.35 -4.53 8.27
CA GLU A 101 -17.76 -4.22 8.46
C GLU A 101 -17.88 -2.93 9.27
N ARG A 102 -18.68 -2.00 8.77
CA ARG A 102 -18.96 -0.75 9.49
C ARG A 102 -19.74 -1.15 10.74
N PRO A 103 -19.24 -0.89 11.97
CA PRO A 103 -20.08 -1.07 13.15
C PRO A 103 -21.33 -0.21 12.97
N ALA A 104 -22.50 -0.80 13.18
CA ALA A 104 -23.75 -0.05 13.24
C ALA A 104 -23.57 1.12 14.22
N PRO A 105 -24.15 2.31 13.97
CA PRO A 105 -24.06 3.41 14.92
C PRO A 105 -24.61 2.94 16.26
N GLU A 106 -23.73 2.88 17.26
CA GLU A 106 -24.07 2.46 18.61
C GLU A 106 -24.98 3.54 19.23
N PRO A 107 -26.14 3.18 19.82
CA PRO A 107 -26.92 4.13 20.59
C PRO A 107 -26.09 4.57 21.81
N GLU A 108 -26.01 5.89 22.02
CA GLU A 108 -25.41 6.50 23.21
C GLU A 108 -25.91 5.81 24.49
N CYS A 109 -25.02 5.18 25.26
CA CYS A 109 -25.17 5.09 26.71
C CYS A 109 -23.91 4.62 27.47
N VAL A 110 -23.43 5.53 28.31
CA VAL A 110 -22.88 5.39 29.68
C VAL A 110 -21.44 4.85 29.87
N GLU A 111 -20.70 5.64 30.65
CA GLU A 111 -19.33 5.50 31.14
C GLU A 111 -19.01 4.26 32.01
N ALA A 112 -17.71 3.92 31.97
CA ALA A 112 -16.84 3.25 32.97
C ALA A 112 -16.67 1.70 32.93
N PRO A 113 -15.53 1.12 33.40
CA PRO A 113 -14.14 1.61 33.50
C PRO A 113 -13.04 0.62 32.97
N ALA A 114 -11.87 1.20 32.64
CA ALA A 114 -10.47 0.72 32.60
C ALA A 114 -10.03 -0.77 32.32
N THR A 115 -9.20 -0.91 31.24
CA THR A 115 -8.02 -1.80 31.00
C THR A 115 -8.22 -3.32 30.78
N PRO A 116 -7.38 -4.06 29.98
CA PRO A 116 -5.91 -3.90 29.83
C PRO A 116 -5.27 -4.04 28.42
N ALA A 117 -3.98 -3.64 28.38
CA ALA A 117 -2.85 -4.06 27.55
C ALA A 117 -2.94 -4.04 26.00
N LEU A 118 -2.12 -3.16 25.42
CA LEU A 118 -1.73 -3.17 24.00
C LEU A 118 -1.13 -4.54 23.61
N PRO A 119 -1.53 -5.16 22.48
CA PRO A 119 -0.78 -6.28 21.97
C PRO A 119 0.60 -5.80 21.51
N ALA A 120 1.64 -6.48 21.99
CA ALA A 120 3.00 -6.31 21.51
C ALA A 120 3.02 -6.52 19.99
N ARG A 121 3.47 -5.48 19.27
CA ARG A 121 3.68 -5.49 17.83
C ARG A 121 4.72 -6.56 17.53
N SER A 122 4.27 -7.74 17.08
CA SER A 122 5.18 -8.77 16.60
C SER A 122 5.82 -8.27 15.31
N LEU A 123 7.12 -7.98 15.37
CA LEU A 123 7.93 -7.79 14.17
C LEU A 123 7.82 -9.06 13.31
N PRO A 124 7.42 -8.99 12.04
CA PRO A 124 7.32 -10.15 11.18
C PRO A 124 8.71 -10.57 10.68
N TRP A 125 9.71 -10.69 11.55
CA TRP A 125 11.05 -11.14 11.16
C TRP A 125 11.04 -12.61 10.72
N ARG A 126 10.09 -13.40 11.23
CA ARG A 126 10.01 -14.84 10.94
C ARG A 126 9.65 -15.19 9.50
N SER A 127 9.14 -14.25 8.69
CA SER A 127 8.79 -14.55 7.30
C SER A 127 9.97 -14.44 6.34
N SER A 128 10.99 -13.63 6.60
CA SER A 128 12.08 -13.35 5.63
C SER A 128 13.28 -14.33 5.69
N ILE A 129 13.20 -15.39 6.49
CA ILE A 129 14.30 -16.34 6.71
C ILE A 129 14.81 -17.00 5.40
N PRO A 130 13.97 -17.48 4.47
CA PRO A 130 14.48 -18.14 3.26
C PRO A 130 15.05 -17.13 2.24
N ASP A 131 14.53 -15.90 2.19
CA ASP A 131 15.05 -14.85 1.29
C ASP A 131 16.45 -14.40 1.73
N LEU A 132 16.65 -14.25 3.05
CA LEU A 132 17.96 -13.90 3.63
C LEU A 132 19.00 -15.02 3.39
N LEU A 133 18.57 -16.28 3.42
CA LEU A 133 19.41 -17.45 3.15
C LEU A 133 19.91 -17.47 1.70
N LEU A 134 19.05 -17.12 0.74
CA LEU A 134 19.41 -17.06 -0.68
C LEU A 134 20.38 -15.92 -0.97
N ILE A 135 20.21 -14.76 -0.31
CA ILE A 135 21.16 -13.64 -0.38
C ILE A 135 22.52 -14.05 0.19
N ALA A 136 22.54 -14.69 1.36
CA ALA A 136 23.78 -15.17 1.98
C ALA A 136 24.50 -16.20 1.10
N ALA A 137 23.76 -17.17 0.54
CA ALA A 137 24.31 -18.17 -0.37
C ALA A 137 24.91 -17.54 -1.64
N ALA A 138 24.24 -16.55 -2.22
CA ALA A 138 24.74 -15.83 -3.38
C ALA A 138 26.05 -15.07 -3.09
N LEU A 139 26.14 -14.40 -1.93
CA LEU A 139 27.35 -13.70 -1.51
C LEU A 139 28.54 -14.66 -1.33
N VAL A 140 28.31 -15.84 -0.75
CA VAL A 140 29.33 -16.87 -0.57
C VAL A 140 29.81 -17.40 -1.93
N LEU A 141 28.88 -17.73 -2.83
CA LEU A 141 29.20 -18.22 -4.18
C LEU A 141 29.97 -17.17 -5.00
N TYR A 142 29.57 -15.89 -4.91
CA TYR A 142 30.27 -14.80 -5.57
C TYR A 142 31.67 -14.56 -4.98
N GLY A 143 31.81 -14.64 -3.65
CA GLY A 143 33.11 -14.58 -2.98
C GLY A 143 34.04 -15.72 -3.40
N LEU A 144 33.51 -16.94 -3.51
CA LEU A 144 34.25 -18.09 -4.02
C LEU A 144 34.66 -17.89 -5.48
N TRP A 145 33.81 -17.30 -6.32
CA TRP A 145 34.19 -16.95 -7.69
C TRP A 145 35.36 -15.95 -7.73
N LEU A 146 35.39 -14.94 -6.86
CA LEU A 146 36.50 -13.97 -6.83
C LEU A 146 37.86 -14.64 -6.57
N VAL A 147 37.89 -15.71 -5.76
CA VAL A 147 39.10 -16.46 -5.41
C VAL A 147 39.47 -17.47 -6.48
N TYR A 148 38.51 -18.30 -6.92
CA TYR A 148 38.77 -19.45 -7.79
C TYR A 148 38.60 -19.16 -9.28
N ARG A 149 37.97 -18.02 -9.64
CA ARG A 149 37.69 -17.58 -11.03
C ARG A 149 36.96 -18.62 -11.88
N VAL A 150 36.15 -19.47 -11.24
CA VAL A 150 35.33 -20.48 -11.91
C VAL A 150 33.97 -19.90 -12.27
N ASP A 151 33.71 -19.65 -13.56
CA ASP A 151 32.51 -18.95 -14.03
C ASP A 151 31.18 -19.61 -13.61
N LEU A 152 31.19 -20.93 -13.37
CA LEU A 152 30.04 -21.65 -12.84
C LEU A 152 29.56 -21.10 -11.48
N LEU A 153 30.48 -20.66 -10.63
CA LEU A 153 30.15 -20.08 -9.31
C LEU A 153 29.45 -18.72 -9.46
N ASN A 154 29.86 -17.91 -10.43
CA ASN A 154 29.22 -16.63 -10.72
C ASN A 154 27.80 -16.85 -11.29
N ALA A 155 27.64 -17.80 -12.22
CA ALA A 155 26.33 -18.18 -12.74
C ALA A 155 25.41 -18.70 -11.62
N ALA A 156 25.92 -19.55 -10.73
CA ALA A 156 25.17 -20.06 -9.59
C ALA A 156 24.77 -18.95 -8.59
N ALA A 157 25.67 -17.99 -8.31
CA ALA A 157 25.36 -16.83 -7.48
C ALA A 157 24.23 -15.97 -8.07
N PHE A 158 24.27 -15.74 -9.39
CA PHE A 158 23.23 -14.99 -10.09
C PHE A 158 21.87 -15.70 -10.01
N VAL A 159 21.83 -17.01 -10.26
CA VAL A 159 20.59 -17.80 -10.16
C VAL A 159 20.03 -17.78 -8.74
N ALA A 160 20.88 -17.89 -7.72
CA ALA A 160 20.46 -17.82 -6.32
C ALA A 160 19.80 -16.48 -5.97
N LEU A 161 20.37 -15.35 -6.42
CA LEU A 161 19.77 -14.04 -6.26
C LEU A 161 18.43 -13.92 -6.98
N LEU A 162 18.37 -14.37 -8.23
CA LEU A 162 17.16 -14.31 -9.04
C LEU A 162 16.02 -15.09 -8.37
N LEU A 163 16.30 -16.29 -7.88
CA LEU A 163 15.32 -17.10 -7.14
C LEU A 163 14.88 -16.42 -5.84
N GLY A 164 15.80 -15.77 -5.11
CA GLY A 164 15.46 -14.98 -3.92
C GLY A 164 14.48 -13.84 -4.23
N VAL A 165 14.71 -13.11 -5.32
CA VAL A 165 13.80 -12.04 -5.77
C VAL A 165 12.44 -12.59 -6.16
N ILE A 166 12.40 -13.69 -6.92
CA ILE A 166 11.13 -14.32 -7.35
C ILE A 166 10.34 -14.83 -6.14
N LEU A 167 10.99 -15.50 -5.18
CA LEU A 167 10.34 -16.00 -3.96
C LEU A 167 9.81 -14.87 -3.10
N ALA A 168 10.60 -13.81 -2.89
CA ALA A 168 10.17 -12.62 -2.17
C ALA A 168 8.95 -11.96 -2.85
N TRP A 169 8.96 -11.89 -4.17
CA TRP A 169 7.85 -11.32 -4.95
C TRP A 169 6.57 -12.18 -4.89
N LEU A 170 6.68 -13.50 -5.01
CA LEU A 170 5.55 -14.41 -4.88
C LEU A 170 4.91 -14.34 -3.48
N ARG A 171 5.73 -14.20 -2.44
CA ARG A 171 5.28 -14.05 -1.05
C ARG A 171 4.60 -12.73 -0.75
N GLN A 172 4.91 -11.66 -1.50
CA GLN A 172 4.18 -10.39 -1.39
C GLN A 172 2.80 -10.45 -2.06
N ARG A 173 2.55 -11.41 -2.95
CA ARG A 173 1.28 -11.58 -3.66
C ARG A 173 0.29 -12.55 -3.02
N SER A 174 0.76 -13.45 -2.15
CA SER A 174 -0.07 -14.43 -1.42
C SER A 174 -0.54 -13.86 -0.09
#